data_AF-A0A537TIS0-F1
#
_entry.id   AF-A0A537TIS0-F1
#
_cell.length_a   1.000
_cell.length_b   1.000
_cell.length_c   1.000
_cell.angle_alpha   90.00
_cell.angle_beta   90.00
_cell.angle_gamma   90.00
#
_symmetry.space_group_name_H-M   'P 1'
#
loop_
_entity.id
_entity.type
_entity.pdbx_description
1 polymer ?
#
loop_
_entity_poly.entity_id
_entity_poly.type
_entity_poly.pdbx_seq_one_letter_code
_entity_poly.pdbx_strand_id
1 'polypeptide(L)'
;MGAVRDGQGTGGDLGGGFTGGGRAEAPGSGGRGDRRQGGRGVDRRASAAAARLGGEAELAEDRRGEAFAAWRHFFEALAERRPLVLVFEDVQWADDASLDFVDHLVDWSSGVPLLVACTARPELLERRPGWGGGKRNAVTVSLDPLS
;
A
#
# COMPACT_ATOMS: atom_id res chain seq x y z
N MET A 1 17.73 6.61 58.91
CA MET A 1 16.75 5.71 59.56
C MET A 1 15.82 5.20 58.47
N GLY A 2 15.82 3.89 58.20
CA GLY A 2 14.87 3.25 57.27
C GLY A 2 15.45 2.85 55.90
N ALA A 3 15.98 1.64 55.82
CA ALA A 3 16.25 0.91 54.58
C ALA A 3 14.99 0.14 54.16
N VAL A 4 14.71 0.02 52.85
CA VAL A 4 13.83 -1.01 52.28
C VAL A 4 14.51 -1.60 51.06
N ARG A 5 14.60 -2.93 51.07
CA ARG A 5 15.34 -3.81 50.17
C ARG A 5 14.52 -4.27 48.97
N ASP A 6 15.27 -4.79 48.02
CA ASP A 6 14.93 -5.47 46.77
C ASP A 6 13.85 -6.55 46.84
N GLY A 7 13.21 -6.74 45.68
CA GLY A 7 12.40 -7.91 45.34
C GLY A 7 12.28 -8.05 43.82
N GLN A 8 13.34 -8.50 43.15
CA GLN A 8 13.27 -8.96 41.76
C GLN A 8 12.85 -10.43 41.73
N GLY A 9 11.65 -10.68 41.23
CA GLY A 9 11.11 -12.01 40.96
C GLY A 9 11.61 -12.56 39.63
N THR A 10 12.06 -13.81 39.67
CA THR A 10 12.42 -14.68 38.56
C THR A 10 11.18 -15.39 37.97
N GLY A 11 11.26 -15.81 36.71
CA GLY A 11 10.44 -16.89 36.16
C GLY A 11 9.87 -16.62 34.77
N GLY A 12 10.25 -17.45 33.79
CA GLY A 12 9.63 -17.44 32.47
C GLY A 12 10.40 -18.18 31.39
N ASP A 13 10.76 -19.44 31.65
CA ASP A 13 11.18 -20.42 30.64
C ASP A 13 9.94 -20.92 29.89
N LEU A 14 9.95 -20.86 28.55
CA LEU A 14 9.02 -21.58 27.69
C LEU A 14 9.76 -22.07 26.45
N GLY A 15 10.14 -23.35 26.50
CA GLY A 15 10.55 -24.15 25.35
C GLY A 15 9.40 -24.53 24.41
N GLY A 16 9.81 -25.00 23.23
CA GLY A 16 9.00 -25.58 22.17
C GLY A 16 9.67 -25.29 20.83
N GLY A 17 10.42 -26.17 20.17
CA GLY A 17 10.18 -27.60 20.00
C GLY A 17 9.39 -27.83 18.70
N PHE A 18 9.98 -27.53 17.55
CA PHE A 18 9.41 -27.87 16.24
C PHE A 18 10.39 -28.78 15.49
N THR A 19 10.14 -30.08 15.55
CA THR A 19 10.76 -31.09 14.69
C THR A 19 9.76 -31.50 13.61
N GLY A 20 10.05 -31.13 12.37
CA GLY A 20 9.51 -31.74 11.14
C GLY A 20 10.66 -31.78 10.14
N GLY A 21 10.99 -32.86 9.44
CA GLY A 21 10.21 -34.02 9.05
C GLY A 21 10.30 -34.13 7.53
N GLY A 22 11.00 -35.15 7.03
CA GLY A 22 10.89 -35.62 5.63
C GLY A 22 11.95 -35.14 4.64
N ARG A 23 13.09 -35.84 4.57
CA ARG A 23 13.96 -35.88 3.39
C ARG A 23 13.54 -37.07 2.52
N ALA A 24 13.00 -36.78 1.33
CA ALA A 24 12.64 -37.76 0.32
C ALA A 24 13.76 -37.94 -0.71
N GLU A 25 14.07 -39.22 -0.97
CA GLU A 25 14.42 -39.90 -2.21
C GLU A 25 15.54 -39.43 -3.19
N ALA A 26 16.13 -40.48 -3.78
CA ALA A 26 17.32 -40.57 -4.60
C ALA A 26 17.07 -40.23 -6.10
N PRO A 27 18.14 -40.06 -6.92
CA PRO A 27 18.02 -39.62 -8.31
C PRO A 27 17.70 -40.77 -9.29
N GLY A 28 16.64 -40.59 -10.08
CA GLY A 28 16.35 -41.36 -11.29
C GLY A 28 17.11 -40.82 -12.50
N SER A 29 17.65 -41.72 -13.31
CA SER A 29 18.46 -41.48 -14.50
C SER A 29 17.69 -41.85 -15.77
N GLY A 30 17.93 -41.13 -16.87
CA GLY A 30 17.65 -41.58 -18.24
C GLY A 30 16.44 -40.95 -18.93
N GLY A 31 16.68 -40.27 -20.06
CA GLY A 31 15.61 -39.81 -20.94
C GLY A 31 16.07 -38.81 -22.00
N ARG A 32 16.73 -39.31 -23.03
CA ARG A 32 17.28 -38.60 -24.19
C ARG A 32 16.22 -38.48 -25.30
N GLY A 33 16.09 -37.31 -25.93
CA GLY A 33 15.20 -37.02 -27.08
C GLY A 33 14.09 -36.04 -26.67
N ASP A 34 13.68 -35.01 -27.40
CA ASP A 34 13.69 -34.79 -28.83
C ASP A 34 13.88 -33.29 -29.10
N ARG A 35 14.70 -33.01 -30.10
CA ARG A 35 15.04 -31.68 -30.58
C ARG A 35 14.02 -31.37 -31.68
N ARG A 36 12.91 -30.73 -31.33
CA ARG A 36 12.03 -30.07 -32.32
C ARG A 36 11.95 -28.58 -32.07
N GLN A 37 12.84 -27.89 -32.76
CA GLN A 37 12.69 -26.49 -33.12
C GLN A 37 11.40 -26.36 -33.94
N GLY A 38 10.34 -25.87 -33.29
CA GLY A 38 9.16 -25.32 -33.95
C GLY A 38 9.18 -23.81 -33.79
N GLY A 39 9.80 -23.11 -34.76
CA GLY A 39 9.71 -21.66 -34.85
C GLY A 39 8.27 -21.23 -35.06
N ARG A 40 7.68 -20.57 -34.07
CA ARG A 40 6.59 -19.63 -34.27
C ARG A 40 7.15 -18.26 -33.92
N GLY A 41 7.36 -17.43 -34.93
CA GLY A 41 7.74 -16.04 -34.74
C GLY A 41 6.67 -15.37 -33.90
N VAL A 42 6.95 -15.20 -32.61
CA VAL A 42 6.14 -14.39 -31.71
C VAL A 42 6.15 -12.99 -32.32
N ASP A 43 4.98 -12.51 -32.68
CA ASP A 43 4.73 -11.40 -33.57
C ASP A 43 5.57 -10.16 -33.21
N ARG A 44 6.63 -9.88 -33.99
CA ARG A 44 7.41 -8.63 -33.87
C ARG A 44 6.54 -7.38 -33.96
N ARG A 45 5.39 -7.47 -34.65
CA ARG A 45 4.38 -6.40 -34.69
C ARG A 45 3.57 -6.29 -33.39
N ALA A 46 3.23 -7.40 -32.74
CA ALA A 46 2.55 -7.37 -31.43
C ALA A 46 3.49 -6.85 -30.34
N SER A 47 4.78 -7.18 -30.39
CA SER A 47 5.79 -6.65 -29.46
C SER A 47 5.97 -5.13 -29.62
N ALA A 48 5.98 -4.62 -30.86
CA ALA A 48 6.05 -3.18 -31.10
C ALA A 48 4.78 -2.44 -30.64
N ALA A 49 3.60 -3.06 -30.77
CA ALA A 49 2.34 -2.49 -30.27
C ALA A 49 2.29 -2.49 -28.73
N ALA A 50 2.71 -3.59 -28.08
CA ALA A 50 2.79 -3.68 -26.62
C ALA A 50 3.79 -2.68 -26.03
N ALA A 51 4.95 -2.47 -26.68
CA ALA A 51 5.93 -1.48 -26.26
C ALA A 51 5.40 -0.04 -26.38
N ARG A 52 4.60 0.26 -27.40
CA ARG A 52 3.95 1.58 -27.56
C ARG A 52 2.89 1.82 -26.50
N LEU A 53 2.04 0.82 -26.23
CA LEU A 53 1.04 0.89 -25.16
C LEU A 53 1.70 1.02 -23.78
N GLY A 54 2.82 0.35 -23.55
CA GLY A 54 3.62 0.48 -22.32
C GLY A 54 4.20 1.89 -22.15
N GLY A 55 4.78 2.46 -23.20
CA GLY A 55 5.31 3.83 -23.15
C GLY A 55 4.24 4.91 -22.94
N GLU A 56 3.05 4.74 -23.54
CA GLU A 56 1.92 5.65 -23.31
C GLU A 56 1.40 5.59 -21.87
N ALA A 57 1.37 4.39 -21.27
CA ALA A 57 0.98 4.20 -19.88
C ALA A 57 2.00 4.83 -18.91
N GLU A 58 3.30 4.61 -19.13
CA GLU A 58 4.40 5.18 -18.33
C GLU A 58 4.34 6.72 -18.35
N LEU A 59 4.19 7.33 -19.53
CA LEU A 59 4.03 8.79 -19.67
C LEU A 59 2.76 9.32 -18.97
N ALA A 60 1.70 8.52 -18.89
CA ALA A 60 0.47 8.89 -18.20
C ALA A 60 0.61 8.79 -16.68
N GLU A 61 1.34 7.78 -16.19
CA GLU A 61 1.71 7.63 -14.78
C GLU A 61 2.63 8.78 -14.33
N ASP A 62 3.65 9.11 -15.12
CA ASP A 62 4.55 10.24 -14.86
C ASP A 62 3.77 11.55 -14.77
N ARG A 63 2.91 11.84 -15.75
CA ARG A 63 2.07 13.05 -15.75
C ARG A 63 1.12 13.11 -14.54
N ARG A 64 0.59 11.96 -14.11
CA ARG A 64 -0.25 11.87 -12.91
C ARG A 64 0.58 12.17 -11.66
N GLY A 65 1.78 11.60 -11.56
CA GLY A 65 2.72 11.85 -10.47
C GLY A 65 3.10 13.33 -10.38
N GLU A 66 3.38 13.97 -11.52
CA GLU A 66 3.65 15.42 -11.60
C GLU A 66 2.45 16.25 -11.13
N ALA A 67 1.24 15.91 -11.59
CA ALA A 67 0.02 16.60 -11.15
C ALA A 67 -0.21 16.44 -9.65
N PHE A 68 0.00 15.25 -9.09
CA PHE A 68 -0.14 15.00 -7.65
C PHE A 68 0.91 15.77 -6.84
N ALA A 69 2.16 15.83 -7.32
CA ALA A 69 3.21 16.62 -6.70
C ALA A 69 2.90 18.12 -6.74
N ALA A 70 2.36 18.63 -7.85
CA ALA A 70 1.95 20.04 -7.96
C ALA A 70 0.84 20.39 -6.97
N TRP A 71 -0.22 19.58 -6.88
CA TRP A 71 -1.30 19.78 -5.91
C TRP A 71 -0.79 19.68 -4.46
N ARG A 72 0.09 18.73 -4.16
CA ARG A 72 0.72 18.59 -2.85
C ARG A 72 1.46 19.87 -2.45
N HIS A 73 2.34 20.38 -3.31
CA HIS A 73 3.07 21.62 -3.05
C HIS A 73 2.16 22.84 -2.92
N PHE A 74 1.06 22.86 -3.66
CA PHE A 74 0.05 23.91 -3.52
C PHE A 74 -0.59 23.89 -2.13
N PHE A 75 -1.03 22.73 -1.64
CA PHE A 75 -1.62 22.61 -0.30
C PHE A 75 -0.60 22.83 0.82
N GLU A 76 0.65 22.41 0.64
CA GLU A 76 1.78 22.70 1.52
C GLU A 76 1.95 24.21 1.72
N ALA A 77 2.09 24.97 0.62
CA ALA A 77 2.27 26.41 0.67
C ALA A 77 1.09 27.14 1.32
N LEU A 78 -0.13 26.58 1.22
CA LEU A 78 -1.30 27.10 1.93
C LEU A 78 -1.24 26.79 3.43
N ALA A 79 -0.89 25.56 3.79
CA ALA A 79 -0.81 25.08 5.17
C ALA A 79 0.33 25.76 5.96
N GLU A 80 1.45 26.10 5.31
CA GLU A 80 2.54 26.85 5.93
C GLU A 80 2.11 28.22 6.46
N ARG A 81 1.11 28.85 5.81
CA ARG A 81 0.62 30.18 6.18
C ARG A 81 -0.39 30.15 7.31
N ARG A 82 -1.19 29.08 7.39
CA ARG A 82 -2.25 28.87 8.38
C ARG A 82 -2.70 27.41 8.36
N PRO A 83 -3.22 26.88 9.48
CA PRO A 83 -3.81 25.55 9.50
C PRO A 83 -4.85 25.37 8.38
N LEU A 84 -4.72 24.28 7.62
CA LEU A 84 -5.56 23.93 6.48
C LEU A 84 -6.35 22.65 6.79
N VAL A 85 -7.64 22.66 6.48
CA VAL A 85 -8.50 21.47 6.54
C VAL A 85 -9.04 21.20 5.15
N LEU A 86 -8.78 20.01 4.62
CA LEU A 86 -9.34 19.52 3.36
C LEU A 86 -10.42 18.49 3.68
N VAL A 87 -11.62 18.68 3.13
CA VAL A 87 -12.76 17.78 3.34
C VAL A 87 -13.14 17.15 2.01
N PHE A 88 -13.11 15.82 1.97
CA PHE A 88 -13.54 15.01 0.84
C PHE A 88 -14.80 14.25 1.22
N GLU A 89 -15.90 14.56 0.55
CA GLU A 89 -17.19 13.91 0.80
C GLU A 89 -17.41 12.74 -0.13
N ASP A 90 -18.09 11.71 0.37
CA ASP A 90 -18.60 10.59 -0.41
C ASP A 90 -17.53 9.88 -1.27
N VAL A 91 -16.34 9.69 -0.71
CA VAL A 91 -15.16 9.20 -1.45
C VAL A 91 -15.31 7.76 -1.95
N GLN A 92 -16.33 7.01 -1.51
CA GLN A 92 -16.69 5.71 -2.10
C GLN A 92 -16.94 5.78 -3.62
N TRP A 93 -17.38 6.93 -4.13
CA TRP A 93 -17.64 7.12 -5.57
C TRP A 93 -16.41 7.60 -6.35
N ALA A 94 -15.35 7.98 -5.67
CA ALA A 94 -14.11 8.41 -6.31
C ALA A 94 -13.49 7.22 -7.07
N ASP A 95 -12.81 7.52 -8.17
CA ASP A 95 -11.98 6.55 -8.87
C ASP A 95 -10.72 6.21 -8.05
N ASP A 96 -10.04 5.13 -8.42
CA ASP A 96 -8.88 4.65 -7.66
C ASP A 96 -7.71 5.64 -7.66
N ALA A 97 -7.51 6.41 -8.73
CA ALA A 97 -6.44 7.40 -8.79
C ALA A 97 -6.70 8.56 -7.82
N SER A 98 -7.95 9.01 -7.71
CA SER A 98 -8.37 10.01 -6.73
C SER A 98 -8.18 9.50 -5.29
N LEU A 99 -8.47 8.23 -5.03
CA LEU A 99 -8.23 7.63 -3.71
C LEU A 99 -6.75 7.49 -3.38
N ASP A 100 -5.92 7.14 -4.36
CA ASP A 100 -4.45 7.09 -4.22
C ASP A 100 -3.88 8.48 -3.94
N PHE A 101 -4.41 9.51 -4.60
CA PHE A 101 -4.02 10.90 -4.34
C PHE A 101 -4.23 11.29 -2.88
N VAL A 102 -5.43 11.05 -2.35
CA VAL A 102 -5.77 11.37 -0.95
C VAL A 102 -4.85 10.59 0.00
N ASP A 103 -4.60 9.32 -0.30
CA ASP A 103 -3.77 8.45 0.52
C ASP A 103 -2.30 8.92 0.56
N HIS A 104 -1.76 9.35 -0.58
CA HIS A 104 -0.42 9.96 -0.70
C HIS A 104 -0.34 11.34 -0.06
N LEU A 105 -1.39 12.14 -0.13
CA LEU A 105 -1.46 13.46 0.50
C LEU A 105 -1.33 13.34 2.01
N VAL A 106 -1.99 12.33 2.60
CA VAL A 106 -1.89 12.03 4.03
C VAL A 106 -0.47 11.62 4.39
N ASP A 107 0.16 10.65 3.70
CA ASP A 107 1.53 10.19 4.01
C ASP A 107 2.54 11.33 4.13
N TRP A 108 2.36 12.37 3.32
CA TRP A 108 3.28 13.50 3.25
C TRP A 108 2.94 14.65 4.23
N SER A 109 1.73 14.72 4.77
CA SER A 109 1.24 15.85 5.58
C SER A 109 1.97 16.09 6.91
N SER A 110 2.86 15.21 7.33
CA SER A 110 3.59 15.29 8.61
C SER A 110 4.45 16.56 8.81
N GLY A 111 4.76 17.29 7.74
CA GLY A 111 5.58 18.51 7.78
C GLY A 111 4.82 19.84 7.95
N VAL A 112 3.49 19.85 7.83
CA VAL A 112 2.67 21.08 7.81
C VAL A 112 1.36 20.91 8.61
N PRO A 113 0.73 22.00 9.09
CA PRO A 113 -0.55 21.90 9.82
C PRO A 113 -1.73 21.65 8.87
N LEU A 114 -1.80 20.44 8.30
CA LEU A 114 -2.82 19.99 7.36
C LEU A 114 -3.62 18.83 7.95
N LEU A 115 -4.94 18.99 8.02
CA LEU A 115 -5.90 17.92 8.31
C LEU A 115 -6.65 17.53 7.03
N VAL A 116 -6.74 16.23 6.76
CA VAL A 116 -7.58 15.67 5.70
C VAL A 116 -8.71 14.89 6.36
N ALA A 117 -9.94 15.27 6.10
CA ALA A 117 -11.14 14.58 6.56
C ALA A 117 -11.88 13.99 5.36
N CYS A 118 -12.20 12.69 5.43
CA CYS A 118 -12.91 12.00 4.37
C CYS A 118 -14.16 11.36 4.94
N THR A 119 -15.29 11.53 4.26
CA THR A 119 -16.50 10.74 4.53
C THR A 119 -16.61 9.62 3.50
N ALA A 120 -16.96 8.44 3.97
CA ALA A 120 -17.05 7.25 3.16
C ALA A 120 -18.14 6.33 3.70
N ARG A 121 -18.78 5.60 2.79
CA ARG A 121 -19.59 4.43 3.16
C ARG A 121 -18.73 3.15 3.23
N PRO A 122 -19.17 2.10 3.96
CA PRO A 122 -18.38 0.87 4.15
C PRO A 122 -17.95 0.15 2.86
N GLU A 123 -18.69 0.32 1.76
CA GLU A 123 -18.42 -0.29 0.45
C GLU A 123 -17.04 0.14 -0.11
N LEU A 124 -16.52 1.31 0.32
CA LEU A 124 -15.16 1.71 -0.01
C LEU A 124 -14.13 0.71 0.54
N LEU A 125 -14.32 0.24 1.77
CA LEU A 125 -13.41 -0.72 2.41
C LEU A 125 -13.61 -2.14 1.88
N GLU A 126 -14.79 -2.46 1.33
CA GLU A 126 -14.99 -3.69 0.55
C GLU A 126 -14.17 -3.64 -0.75
N ARG A 127 -14.14 -2.49 -1.42
CA ARG A 127 -13.33 -2.28 -2.64
C ARG A 127 -11.84 -2.16 -2.35
N ARG A 128 -11.46 -1.47 -1.27
CA ARG A 128 -10.08 -1.19 -0.87
C ARG A 128 -9.89 -1.40 0.65
N PRO A 129 -9.67 -2.65 1.11
CA PRO A 129 -9.60 -3.00 2.53
C PRO A 129 -8.50 -2.29 3.35
N GLY A 130 -7.47 -1.75 2.68
CA GLY A 130 -6.37 -1.03 3.33
C GLY A 130 -6.47 0.50 3.27
N TRP A 131 -7.49 1.06 2.62
CA TRP A 131 -7.55 2.51 2.40
C TRP A 131 -7.78 3.26 3.72
N GLY A 132 -6.91 4.23 4.01
CA GLY A 132 -6.91 4.99 5.27
C GLY A 132 -6.50 4.19 6.53
N GLY A 133 -6.26 2.88 6.41
CA GLY A 133 -5.91 1.99 7.51
C GLY A 133 -4.40 1.74 7.64
N GLY A 134 -3.92 1.52 8.86
CA GLY A 134 -2.53 1.09 9.11
C GLY A 134 -1.45 2.16 8.94
N LYS A 135 -1.84 3.41 8.64
CA LYS A 135 -0.91 4.56 8.55
C LYS A 135 -0.75 5.25 9.90
N ARG A 136 0.43 5.81 10.16
CA ARG A 136 0.74 6.51 11.42
C ARG A 136 -0.06 7.81 11.60
N ASN A 137 -0.50 8.39 10.50
CA ASN A 137 -1.13 9.71 10.41
C ASN A 137 -2.56 9.64 9.83
N ALA A 138 -3.18 8.47 9.87
CA ALA A 138 -4.58 8.29 9.50
C ALA A 138 -5.33 7.59 10.64
N VAL A 139 -6.60 7.94 10.79
CA VAL A 139 -7.53 7.25 11.69
C VAL A 139 -8.87 7.13 10.99
N THR A 140 -9.48 5.96 11.10
CA THR A 140 -10.83 5.70 10.60
C THR A 140 -11.79 5.64 11.78
N VAL A 141 -12.85 6.44 11.72
CA VAL A 141 -13.91 6.47 12.74
C VAL A 141 -15.18 5.93 12.11
N SER A 142 -15.66 4.79 12.61
CA SER A 142 -16.97 4.26 12.25
C SER A 142 -18.05 4.98 13.03
N LEU A 143 -19.13 5.40 12.35
CA LEU A 143 -20.27 6.07 12.95
C LEU A 143 -21.48 5.14 12.94
N ASP A 144 -22.13 5.00 14.09
CA ASP A 144 -23.41 4.32 14.20
C ASP A 144 -24.58 5.23 13.74
N PRO A 145 -25.71 4.66 13.30
CA PRO A 145 -26.90 5.44 12.97
C PRO A 145 -27.35 6.31 14.16
N LEU A 146 -27.94 7.48 13.86
CA LEU A 146 -28.58 8.30 14.89
C LEU A 146 -29.80 7.57 15.46
N SER A 147 -29.89 7.53 16.79
CA SER A 147 -31.01 6.97 17.57
C SER A 147 -32.24 7.87 17.59
#